data_AF-A0A846RQS6-F1
#
_entry.id   AF-A0A846RQS6-F1
#
_cell.length_a   1.000
_cell.length_b   1.000
_cell.length_c   1.000
_cell.angle_alpha   90.00
_cell.angle_beta   90.00
_cell.angle_gamma   90.00
#
_symmetry.space_group_name_H-M   'P 1'
#
loop_
_entity.id
_entity.type
_entity.pdbx_description
1 polymer ?
#
loop_
_entity_poly.entity_id
_entity_poly.type
_entity_poly.pdbx_seq_one_letter_code
_entity_poly.pdbx_strand_id
1 'polypeptide(L)'
;MPRKSLRVGCVALVLLTAGCGWIPQPKPGTEPGPNGELLVVSRTEPSDAVMQALFEGELFLNDASCVAGRSAEGYEVGLLFPRGSSFAGGDALVVRSGDYEFSFGVQVAFGGGFASGEHNVELLEEVPSGCRYEETFIVQTLGEPGQAPSSSLD
;
A
#
# COMPACT_ATOMS: atom_id res chain seq x y z
N MET A 1 73.94 20.52 8.95
CA MET A 1 73.76 19.62 7.79
C MET A 1 72.60 18.66 8.07
N PRO A 2 71.44 18.79 7.39
CA PRO A 2 70.48 17.69 7.30
C PRO A 2 70.40 17.14 5.86
N ARG A 3 70.36 15.81 5.72
CA ARG A 3 70.33 15.09 4.45
C ARG A 3 69.20 14.05 4.47
N LYS A 4 68.44 14.01 3.37
CA LYS A 4 67.67 12.89 2.77
C LYS A 4 66.28 12.64 3.39
N SER A 5 65.15 12.89 2.73
CA SER A 5 64.57 12.34 1.46
C SER A 5 63.93 10.95 1.62
N LEU A 6 62.78 10.78 0.92
CA LEU A 6 62.01 9.55 0.60
C LEU A 6 60.97 9.10 1.68
N ARG A 7 59.71 8.73 1.40
CA ARG A 7 59.08 8.14 0.20
C ARG A 7 57.60 8.55 0.04
N VAL A 8 57.19 8.57 -1.22
CA VAL A 8 55.83 8.45 -1.75
C VAL A 8 55.15 7.19 -1.22
N GLY A 9 53.89 7.30 -0.79
CA GLY A 9 53.03 6.16 -0.44
C GLY A 9 51.59 6.44 -0.87
N CYS A 10 51.18 5.80 -1.97
CA CYS A 10 49.80 5.75 -2.46
C CYS A 10 48.82 5.36 -1.35
N VAL A 11 47.72 6.09 -1.20
CA VAL A 11 46.54 5.58 -0.49
C VAL A 11 45.30 5.81 -1.34
N ALA A 12 44.86 4.68 -1.90
CA ALA A 12 43.50 4.26 -2.21
C ALA A 12 42.50 5.31 -2.72
N LEU A 13 42.33 5.29 -4.03
CA LEU A 13 41.10 5.67 -4.72
C LEU A 13 39.94 4.82 -4.16
N VAL A 14 39.18 5.36 -3.20
CA VAL A 14 37.92 4.74 -2.74
C VAL A 14 36.93 4.92 -3.88
N LEU A 15 36.73 3.86 -4.65
CA LEU A 15 35.62 3.68 -5.58
C LEU A 15 34.32 3.91 -4.80
N LEU A 16 33.76 5.11 -4.92
CA LEU A 16 32.34 5.35 -4.72
C LEU A 16 31.61 4.54 -5.79
N THR A 17 31.40 3.26 -5.53
CA THR A 17 30.38 2.48 -6.23
C THR A 17 29.05 3.13 -5.86
N ALA A 18 28.66 4.13 -6.64
CA ALA A 18 27.28 4.52 -6.84
C ALA A 18 26.56 3.33 -7.51
N GLY A 19 26.47 2.22 -6.79
CA GLY A 19 25.45 1.24 -7.04
C GLY A 19 24.18 1.91 -6.58
N CYS A 20 23.36 2.36 -7.52
CA CYS A 20 21.92 2.44 -7.30
C CYS A 20 21.47 1.00 -7.06
N GLY A 21 21.73 0.50 -5.84
CA GLY A 21 21.23 -0.76 -5.37
C GLY A 21 19.71 -0.64 -5.44
N TRP A 22 19.11 -1.50 -6.26
CA TRP A 22 17.68 -1.68 -6.28
C TRP A 22 17.27 -2.16 -4.89
N ILE A 23 16.89 -1.24 -4.01
CA ILE A 23 16.38 -1.58 -2.69
C ILE A 23 15.00 -2.18 -2.96
N PRO A 24 14.78 -3.49 -2.69
CA PRO A 24 13.47 -4.09 -2.86
C PRO A 24 12.48 -3.29 -2.02
N GLN A 25 11.41 -2.81 -2.67
CA GLN A 25 10.34 -2.10 -1.97
C GLN A 25 9.67 -3.09 -1.01
N PRO A 26 9.46 -2.74 0.27
CA PRO A 26 8.82 -3.65 1.20
C PRO A 26 7.42 -4.01 0.71
N LYS A 27 7.14 -5.32 0.66
CA LYS A 27 5.84 -5.85 0.25
C LYS A 27 4.75 -5.47 1.24
N PRO A 28 3.49 -5.35 0.79
CA PRO A 28 2.32 -5.24 1.66
C PRO A 28 2.31 -6.25 2.81
N GLY A 29 1.69 -5.84 3.92
CA GLY A 29 1.45 -6.71 5.06
C GLY A 29 -0.03 -6.72 5.44
N THR A 30 -0.32 -7.33 6.59
CA THR A 30 -1.65 -7.31 7.19
C THR A 30 -1.62 -6.63 8.56
N GLU A 31 -2.60 -5.78 8.83
CA GLU A 31 -2.90 -5.23 10.14
C GLU A 31 -4.08 -6.00 10.77
N PRO A 32 -3.91 -6.62 11.94
CA PRO A 32 -4.97 -7.41 12.56
C PRO A 32 -6.04 -6.55 13.22
N GLY A 33 -7.29 -6.99 13.11
CA GLY A 33 -8.44 -6.45 13.83
C GLY A 33 -8.64 -7.07 15.21
N PRO A 34 -9.52 -6.47 16.02
CA PRO A 34 -9.76 -6.88 17.40
C PRO A 34 -10.34 -8.29 17.54
N ASN A 35 -11.01 -8.84 16.52
CA ASN A 35 -11.56 -10.20 16.54
C ASN A 35 -10.90 -11.14 15.52
N GLY A 36 -9.72 -10.79 15.01
CA GLY A 36 -8.96 -11.62 14.07
C GLY A 36 -9.18 -11.28 12.59
N GLU A 37 -9.85 -10.17 12.30
CA GLU A 37 -9.97 -9.62 10.96
C GLU A 37 -8.60 -9.19 10.41
N LEU A 38 -8.44 -9.11 9.09
CA LEU A 38 -7.19 -8.75 8.45
C LEU A 38 -7.39 -7.59 7.47
N LEU A 39 -6.67 -6.50 7.70
CA LEU A 39 -6.61 -5.37 6.79
C LEU A 39 -5.30 -5.44 5.99
N VAL A 40 -5.35 -5.50 4.67
CA VAL A 40 -4.13 -5.50 3.85
C VAL A 40 -3.64 -4.06 3.70
N VAL A 41 -2.41 -3.80 4.14
CA VAL A 41 -1.83 -2.46 4.23
C VAL A 41 -0.51 -2.36 3.49
N SER A 42 -0.31 -1.25 2.78
CA SER A 42 0.97 -0.94 2.17
C SER A 42 2.03 -0.69 3.24
N ARG A 43 3.26 -1.16 3.01
CA ARG A 43 4.42 -0.85 3.84
C ARG A 43 5.27 0.30 3.28
N THR A 44 5.05 0.65 2.02
CA THR A 44 5.66 1.79 1.33
C THR A 44 4.65 2.89 1.08
N GLU A 45 5.15 4.08 0.78
CA GLU A 45 4.33 5.11 0.17
C GLU A 45 3.76 4.60 -1.17
N PRO A 46 2.58 5.09 -1.59
CA PRO A 46 2.02 4.72 -2.88
C PRO A 46 3.01 5.09 -3.98
N SER A 47 3.32 4.16 -4.88
CA SER A 47 4.09 4.49 -6.08
C SER A 47 3.15 4.94 -7.20
N ASP A 48 3.61 5.87 -8.03
CA ASP A 48 2.86 6.40 -9.18
C ASP A 48 2.62 5.35 -10.30
N ALA A 49 2.97 4.08 -10.08
CA ALA A 49 3.02 3.04 -11.11
C ALA A 49 1.68 2.34 -11.38
N VAL A 50 0.56 2.79 -10.79
CA VAL A 50 -0.76 2.18 -11.01
C VAL A 50 -1.60 2.97 -12.01
N MET A 51 -2.44 2.25 -12.77
CA MET A 51 -3.45 2.90 -13.63
C MET A 51 -4.45 3.64 -12.75
N GLN A 52 -4.54 4.96 -12.91
CA GLN A 52 -5.49 5.78 -12.17
C GLN A 52 -6.93 5.30 -12.40
N ALA A 53 -7.62 4.99 -11.31
CA ALA A 53 -8.97 4.48 -11.31
C ALA A 53 -9.73 4.94 -10.05
N LEU A 54 -11.05 4.78 -10.10
CA LEU A 54 -11.96 5.01 -8.98
C LEU A 54 -12.63 3.68 -8.66
N PHE A 55 -12.57 3.28 -7.39
CA PHE A 55 -13.38 2.18 -6.86
C PHE A 55 -14.61 2.77 -6.17
N GLU A 56 -15.80 2.34 -6.59
CA GLU A 56 -17.06 2.63 -5.90
C GLU A 56 -17.71 1.30 -5.49
N GLY A 57 -17.87 1.10 -4.19
CA GLY A 57 -18.39 -0.17 -3.67
C GLY A 57 -18.55 -0.19 -2.16
N GLU A 58 -18.92 -1.34 -1.64
CA GLU A 58 -19.12 -1.59 -0.21
C GLU A 58 -17.88 -2.28 0.37
N LEU A 59 -17.50 -1.93 1.60
CA LEU A 59 -16.54 -2.70 2.39
C LEU A 59 -17.21 -3.91 3.05
N PHE A 60 -16.62 -5.09 2.86
CA PHE A 60 -17.07 -6.34 3.47
C PHE A 60 -15.90 -7.18 3.99
N LEU A 61 -16.20 -8.13 4.89
CA LEU A 61 -15.26 -9.18 5.30
C LEU A 61 -15.51 -10.42 4.46
N ASN A 62 -14.46 -10.97 3.85
CA ASN A 62 -14.56 -12.24 3.13
C ASN A 62 -14.51 -13.45 4.08
N ASP A 63 -14.59 -14.65 3.52
CA ASP A 63 -14.56 -15.91 4.28
C ASP A 63 -13.27 -16.14 5.09
N ALA A 64 -12.18 -15.47 4.72
CA ALA A 64 -10.91 -15.47 5.43
C ALA A 64 -10.77 -14.30 6.44
N SER A 65 -11.87 -13.58 6.69
CA SER A 65 -11.93 -12.40 7.56
C SER A 65 -11.05 -11.23 7.08
N CYS A 66 -10.76 -11.15 5.78
CA CYS A 66 -10.01 -10.05 5.19
C CYS A 66 -10.95 -8.95 4.71
N VAL A 67 -10.55 -7.70 4.90
CA VAL A 67 -11.28 -6.54 4.36
C VAL A 67 -11.13 -6.51 2.84
N ALA A 68 -12.26 -6.46 2.14
CA ALA A 68 -12.33 -6.40 0.69
C ALA A 68 -13.43 -5.44 0.22
N GLY A 69 -13.44 -5.13 -1.07
CA GLY A 69 -14.41 -4.24 -1.70
C GLY A 69 -15.33 -5.02 -2.63
N ARG A 70 -16.63 -4.71 -2.62
CA ARG A 70 -17.61 -5.24 -3.58
C ARG A 70 -18.30 -4.11 -4.32
N SER A 71 -18.24 -4.10 -5.65
CA SER A 71 -18.94 -3.10 -6.46
C SER A 71 -20.46 -3.31 -6.46
N ALA A 72 -21.21 -2.33 -6.94
CA ALA A 72 -22.67 -2.44 -7.11
C ALA A 72 -23.09 -3.57 -8.07
N GLU A 73 -22.20 -3.99 -8.98
CA GLU A 73 -22.41 -5.11 -9.90
C GLU A 73 -22.06 -6.48 -9.28
N GLY A 74 -21.59 -6.49 -8.03
CA GLY A 74 -21.18 -7.69 -7.31
C GLY A 74 -19.75 -8.14 -7.57
N TYR A 75 -18.93 -7.32 -8.25
CA TYR A 75 -17.52 -7.63 -8.47
C TYR A 75 -16.73 -7.43 -7.18
N GLU A 76 -15.98 -8.46 -6.77
CA GLU A 76 -15.16 -8.43 -5.55
C GLU A 76 -13.69 -8.19 -5.88
N VAL A 77 -13.06 -7.30 -5.13
CA VAL A 77 -11.65 -6.94 -5.31
C VAL A 77 -10.95 -6.88 -3.96
N GLY A 78 -9.67 -7.27 -3.94
CA GLY A 78 -8.81 -7.01 -2.79
C GLY A 78 -8.57 -5.52 -2.63
N LEU A 79 -8.52 -5.02 -1.40
CA LEU A 79 -8.19 -3.63 -1.13
C LEU A 79 -6.83 -3.56 -0.44
N LEU A 80 -5.89 -2.83 -1.03
CA LEU A 80 -4.62 -2.50 -0.42
C LEU A 80 -4.68 -1.06 0.10
N PHE A 81 -4.82 -0.93 1.42
CA PHE A 81 -4.94 0.36 2.08
C PHE A 81 -3.58 1.07 2.25
N PRO A 82 -3.56 2.41 2.35
CA PRO A 82 -2.35 3.16 2.63
C PRO A 82 -1.70 2.75 3.95
N ARG A 83 -0.39 2.99 4.06
CA ARG A 83 0.35 2.78 5.31
C ARG A 83 -0.28 3.57 6.46
N GLY A 84 -0.43 2.92 7.61
CA GLY A 84 -1.01 3.53 8.81
C GLY A 84 -2.53 3.34 8.93
N SER A 85 -3.16 2.71 7.94
CA SER A 85 -4.54 2.25 8.07
C SER A 85 -4.66 1.17 9.14
N SER A 86 -5.74 1.20 9.91
CA SER A 86 -5.98 0.31 11.04
C SER A 86 -7.46 0.18 11.33
N PHE A 87 -7.85 -0.75 12.20
CA PHE A 87 -9.21 -0.80 12.73
C PHE A 87 -9.43 0.33 13.76
N ALA A 88 -10.61 0.94 13.74
CA ALA A 88 -10.89 2.15 14.50
C ALA A 88 -11.42 1.83 15.90
N GLY A 89 -10.76 2.34 16.95
CA GLY A 89 -11.34 2.37 18.30
C GLY A 89 -11.58 0.98 18.92
N GLY A 90 -10.90 -0.06 18.41
CA GLY A 90 -11.15 -1.45 18.81
C GLY A 90 -12.41 -2.04 18.19
N ASP A 91 -12.99 -1.40 17.18
CA ASP A 91 -14.09 -1.92 16.38
C ASP A 91 -13.56 -2.50 15.07
N ALA A 92 -13.85 -3.78 14.83
CA ALA A 92 -13.52 -4.46 13.58
C ALA A 92 -14.37 -4.00 12.40
N LEU A 93 -15.52 -3.40 12.67
CA LEU A 93 -16.47 -2.95 11.66
C LEU A 93 -16.23 -1.51 11.22
N VAL A 94 -15.09 -0.92 11.63
CA VAL A 94 -14.68 0.41 11.21
C VAL A 94 -13.19 0.41 10.89
N VAL A 95 -12.84 0.82 9.66
CA VAL A 95 -11.45 1.01 9.23
C VAL A 95 -11.12 2.49 9.27
N ARG A 96 -10.02 2.85 9.93
CA ARG A 96 -9.44 4.20 9.89
C ARG A 96 -8.28 4.23 8.91
N SER A 97 -8.27 5.24 8.05
CA SER A 97 -7.13 5.56 7.20
C SER A 97 -6.95 7.08 7.13
N GLY A 98 -5.88 7.59 7.73
CA GLY A 98 -5.71 9.04 7.95
C GLY A 98 -6.82 9.61 8.85
N ASP A 99 -7.45 10.69 8.40
CA ASP A 99 -8.56 11.37 9.08
C ASP A 99 -9.95 10.77 8.75
N TYR A 100 -9.99 9.71 7.94
CA TYR A 100 -11.23 9.08 7.49
C TYR A 100 -11.50 7.77 8.24
N GLU A 101 -12.76 7.53 8.57
CA GLU A 101 -13.26 6.27 9.12
C GLU A 101 -14.37 5.71 8.22
N PHE A 102 -14.27 4.42 7.90
CA PHE A 102 -15.18 3.73 6.98
C PHE A 102 -15.82 2.54 7.69
N SER A 103 -17.15 2.53 7.75
CA SER A 103 -17.90 1.40 8.27
C SER A 103 -18.16 0.35 7.20
N PHE A 104 -18.17 -0.91 7.61
CA PHE A 104 -18.60 -2.01 6.75
C PHE A 104 -20.09 -1.87 6.45
N GLY A 105 -20.53 -2.31 5.27
CA GLY A 105 -21.93 -2.15 4.84
C GLY A 105 -22.27 -0.77 4.26
N VAL A 106 -21.33 0.17 4.24
CA VAL A 106 -21.53 1.52 3.70
C VAL A 106 -20.85 1.66 2.34
N GLN A 107 -21.47 2.40 1.43
CA GLN A 107 -20.87 2.79 0.16
C GLN A 107 -19.62 3.66 0.40
N VAL A 108 -18.51 3.30 -0.22
CA VAL A 108 -17.26 4.05 -0.22
C VAL A 108 -16.83 4.38 -1.65
N ALA A 109 -16.04 5.44 -1.78
CA ALA A 109 -15.38 5.81 -3.01
C ALA A 109 -13.89 6.03 -2.75
N PHE A 110 -13.03 5.26 -3.41
CA PHE A 110 -11.58 5.35 -3.27
C PHE A 110 -10.94 5.68 -4.60
N GLY A 111 -10.09 6.70 -4.62
CA GLY A 111 -9.19 6.92 -5.74
C GLY A 111 -7.91 6.12 -5.57
N GLY A 112 -7.38 5.62 -6.68
CA GLY A 112 -6.24 4.72 -6.63
C GLY A 112 -5.95 4.08 -7.98
N GLY A 113 -5.61 2.80 -7.96
CA GLY A 113 -5.43 2.04 -9.19
C GLY A 113 -5.43 0.53 -9.00
N PHE A 114 -5.64 -0.20 -10.09
CA PHE A 114 -5.69 -1.66 -10.07
C PHE A 114 -4.31 -2.28 -10.35
N ALA A 115 -3.97 -3.29 -9.56
CA ALA A 115 -2.94 -4.26 -9.87
C ALA A 115 -3.62 -5.59 -10.25
N SER A 116 -3.18 -6.20 -11.36
CA SER A 116 -3.69 -7.48 -11.85
C SER A 116 -2.56 -8.35 -12.43
N GLY A 117 -2.88 -9.61 -12.74
CA GLY A 117 -1.94 -10.55 -13.36
C GLY A 117 -0.67 -10.79 -12.52
N GLU A 118 0.48 -10.91 -13.20
CA GLU A 118 1.77 -11.19 -12.54
C GLU A 118 2.16 -10.13 -11.52
N HIS A 119 1.84 -8.85 -11.79
CA HIS A 119 2.16 -7.76 -10.87
C HIS A 119 1.41 -7.89 -9.54
N ASN A 120 0.12 -8.27 -9.58
CA ASN A 120 -0.66 -8.49 -8.39
C ASN A 120 -0.16 -9.71 -7.59
N VAL A 121 0.25 -10.78 -8.29
CA VAL A 121 0.82 -11.98 -7.65
C VAL A 121 2.11 -11.64 -6.89
N GLU A 122 3.01 -10.89 -7.52
CA GLU A 122 4.26 -10.45 -6.89
C GLU A 122 4.00 -9.52 -5.69
N LEU A 123 3.08 -8.57 -5.88
CA LEU A 123 2.68 -7.60 -4.85
C LEU A 123 2.15 -8.31 -3.59
N LEU A 124 1.32 -9.35 -3.76
CA LEU A 124 0.64 -10.01 -2.65
C LEU A 124 1.35 -11.28 -2.15
N GLU A 125 2.59 -11.54 -2.53
CA GLU A 125 3.29 -12.79 -2.20
C GLU A 125 3.36 -13.06 -0.68
N GLU A 126 3.44 -12.00 0.14
CA GLU A 126 3.51 -12.10 1.62
C GLU A 126 2.12 -12.02 2.31
N VAL A 127 1.06 -11.68 1.57
CA VAL A 127 -0.30 -11.56 2.11
C VAL A 127 -0.91 -12.96 2.27
N PRO A 128 -1.68 -13.29 3.32
CA PRO A 128 -2.32 -14.60 3.45
C PRO A 128 -3.17 -14.95 2.22
N SER A 129 -3.13 -16.20 1.76
CA SER A 129 -3.77 -16.61 0.49
C SER A 129 -5.27 -16.33 0.46
N GLY A 130 -5.96 -16.40 1.61
CA GLY A 130 -7.38 -16.07 1.73
C GLY A 130 -7.70 -14.57 1.57
N CYS A 131 -6.71 -13.68 1.64
CA CYS A 131 -6.86 -12.25 1.37
C CYS A 131 -6.43 -11.87 -0.06
N ARG A 132 -6.02 -12.83 -0.89
CA ARG A 132 -5.55 -12.56 -2.26
C ARG A 132 -6.72 -12.69 -3.24
N TYR A 133 -6.84 -11.69 -4.12
CA TYR A 133 -7.81 -11.66 -5.21
C TYR A 133 -7.08 -11.66 -6.54
N GLU A 134 -7.80 -11.93 -7.64
CA GLU A 134 -7.23 -11.84 -9.00
C GLU A 134 -6.79 -10.41 -9.33
N GLU A 135 -7.55 -9.43 -8.82
CA GLU A 135 -7.24 -8.01 -8.88
C GLU A 135 -7.23 -7.38 -7.48
N THR A 136 -6.36 -6.38 -7.31
CA THR A 136 -6.27 -5.58 -6.10
C THR A 136 -6.36 -4.12 -6.43
N PHE A 137 -7.25 -3.40 -5.76
CA PHE A 137 -7.30 -1.95 -5.81
C PHE A 137 -6.37 -1.36 -4.76
N ILE A 138 -5.35 -0.63 -5.20
CA ILE A 138 -4.42 0.11 -4.35
C ILE A 138 -5.04 1.47 -4.06
N VAL A 139 -5.48 1.66 -2.81
CA VAL A 139 -6.11 2.89 -2.35
C VAL A 139 -5.02 3.96 -2.16
N GLN A 140 -5.19 5.12 -2.79
CA GLN A 140 -4.24 6.24 -2.70
C GLN A 140 -4.91 7.51 -2.15
N THR A 141 -6.12 7.79 -2.62
CA THR A 141 -6.91 8.93 -2.17
C THR A 141 -8.22 8.43 -1.55
N LEU A 142 -8.56 9.06 -0.45
CA LEU A 142 -9.74 8.77 0.35
C LEU A 142 -10.72 9.92 0.13
N GLY A 143 -11.95 9.61 -0.23
CA GLY A 143 -13.00 10.62 -0.43
C GLY A 143 -14.31 10.19 0.22
N GLU A 144 -15.14 11.17 0.58
CA GLU A 144 -16.55 10.91 0.87
C GLU A 144 -17.31 10.65 -0.45
N PRO A 145 -18.31 9.75 -0.46
CA PRO A 145 -19.19 9.58 -1.63
C PRO A 145 -19.80 10.94 -2.04
N GLY A 146 -19.45 11.44 -3.23
CA GLY A 146 -19.95 12.70 -3.77
C GLY A 146 -19.06 13.93 -3.55
N GLN A 147 -17.91 13.80 -2.90
CA GLN A 147 -16.90 14.86 -2.85
C GLN A 147 -15.84 14.61 -3.94
N ALA A 148 -15.96 15.33 -5.05
CA ALA A 148 -14.90 15.34 -6.06
C ALA A 148 -13.58 15.80 -5.40
N PRO A 149 -12.43 15.20 -5.76
CA PRO A 149 -11.15 15.66 -5.24
C PRO A 149 -11.00 17.14 -5.56
N SER A 150 -10.87 17.97 -4.53
CA SER A 150 -10.64 19.41 -4.71
C SER A 150 -9.29 19.59 -5.40
N SER A 151 -9.31 19.83 -6.71
CA SER A 151 -8.13 20.19 -7.47
C SER A 151 -7.70 21.62 -7.09
N SER A 152 -7.03 21.80 -5.96
CA SER A 152 -6.26 23.00 -5.71
C SER A 152 -4.91 22.85 -6.42
N LEU A 153 -4.92 23.15 -7.72
CA LEU A 153 -3.72 23.59 -8.44
C LEU A 153 -3.55 25.07 -8.12
N ASP A 154 -2.70 25.38 -7.15
CA ASP A 154 -2.04 26.68 -7.02
C ASP A 154 -0.62 26.58 -7.65
#